data_AF-A0A0V0XPV2-F1
#
_entry.id   AF-A0A0V0XPV2-F1
#
_cell.length_a   1.000
_cell.length_b   1.000
_cell.length_c   1.000
_cell.angle_alpha   90.00
_cell.angle_beta   90.00
_cell.angle_gamma   90.00
#
_symmetry.space_group_name_H-M   'P 1'
#
loop_
_entity.id
_entity.type
_entity.pdbx_description
1 polymer ?
#
loop_
_entity_poly.entity_id
_entity_poly.type
_entity_poly.pdbx_seq_one_letter_code
_entity_poly.pdbx_strand_id
1 'polypeptide(L)'
;MTFTLGTAYGHGHFITFDGMKYSFSGRGYFVLTQLKTADRNLMIQIRMEQPPETMCMFNGTHVAATVITGVAVQEDDSSVVQVFSRKQFRRWRYRTDVFVDGQRHFFDLDRRRFFGRVLVYVPHLVMNQSEVYIQLTSGVGVKVIESRGILQVTVALPPNYKQRKMNSESAACKKRYVTMGLLGTYNGDVKDEFIASDCSKIHVTQSRSEQNSRTIYHQFGMKWEVNSAHISNLFGSKWEPLYYPNLFYQQNFTPVFDPWTFTNFTPLEVLIFSREQEVQVTCQGVYSCMYDYLVSGRRDFALDTLSSEKKFEYDKLKGEQKTVSCGPLEKNFGVIKYPLGNNYLDGVTVTFTCQTEYFIHGNEQRHCINGTWSPGWWAWCRRKCLEK
;
A
#
# COMPACT_ATOMS: atom_id res chain seq x y z
N MET A 1 9.26 16.72 6.46
CA MET A 1 8.21 16.77 5.44
C MET A 1 7.03 16.00 6.00
N THR A 2 5.84 16.58 6.06
CA THR A 2 4.66 15.91 6.64
C THR A 2 3.95 15.13 5.55
N PHE A 3 4.09 13.81 5.51
CA PHE A 3 3.36 12.99 4.55
C PHE A 3 1.96 12.72 5.08
N THR A 4 0.99 12.50 4.19
CA THR A 4 -0.28 11.87 4.58
C THR A 4 -0.25 10.40 4.19
N LEU A 5 -0.96 9.56 4.96
CA LEU A 5 -1.06 8.13 4.71
C LEU A 5 -2.50 7.73 4.41
N GLY A 6 -2.65 6.88 3.38
CA GLY A 6 -3.86 6.11 3.09
C GLY A 6 -3.50 4.64 2.95
N THR A 7 -4.43 3.73 3.24
CA THR A 7 -4.16 2.28 3.16
C THR A 7 -5.34 1.49 2.66
N ALA A 8 -5.04 0.37 2.00
CA ALA A 8 -5.98 -0.68 1.65
C ALA A 8 -5.49 -2.03 2.19
N TYR A 9 -6.37 -2.83 2.80
CA TYR A 9 -6.00 -4.02 3.58
C TYR A 9 -7.20 -4.97 3.76
N GLY A 10 -6.96 -6.16 4.31
CA GLY A 10 -8.00 -7.16 4.59
C GLY A 10 -8.81 -7.56 3.36
N HIS A 11 -10.10 -7.85 3.53
CA HIS A 11 -11.01 -8.18 2.44
C HIS A 11 -11.66 -6.92 1.84
N GLY A 12 -10.81 -6.00 1.36
CA GLY A 12 -11.25 -4.78 0.68
C GLY A 12 -11.64 -3.68 1.65
N HIS A 13 -10.87 -3.48 2.71
CA HIS A 13 -11.00 -2.34 3.61
C HIS A 13 -10.06 -1.21 3.21
N PHE A 14 -10.54 0.02 3.34
CA PHE A 14 -9.81 1.22 2.95
C PHE A 14 -9.88 2.25 4.08
N ILE A 15 -8.76 2.92 4.31
CA ILE A 15 -8.69 4.16 5.07
C ILE A 15 -8.09 5.21 4.15
N THR A 16 -8.88 6.22 3.83
CA THR A 16 -8.49 7.29 2.90
C THR A 16 -7.43 8.21 3.51
N PHE A 17 -6.85 9.08 2.68
CA PHE A 17 -5.86 10.06 3.13
C PHE A 17 -6.43 10.97 4.24
N ASP A 18 -7.69 11.40 4.12
CA ASP A 18 -8.32 12.27 5.11
C ASP A 18 -9.03 11.48 6.23
N GLY A 19 -8.89 10.14 6.25
CA GLY A 19 -9.23 9.29 7.40
C GLY A 19 -10.62 8.62 7.37
N MET A 20 -11.34 8.70 6.25
CA MET A 20 -12.59 7.96 6.07
C MET A 20 -12.33 6.46 5.98
N LYS A 21 -13.04 5.67 6.79
CA LYS A 21 -12.96 4.20 6.77
C LYS A 21 -14.16 3.63 6.02
N TYR A 22 -13.91 2.77 5.04
CA TYR A 22 -14.98 2.09 4.32
C TYR A 22 -14.53 0.72 3.78
N SER A 23 -15.51 -0.07 3.33
CA SER A 23 -15.26 -1.36 2.68
C SER A 23 -15.75 -1.34 1.25
N PHE A 24 -14.96 -1.93 0.36
CA PHE A 24 -15.27 -2.15 -1.03
C PHE A 24 -14.66 -3.49 -1.46
N SER A 25 -15.52 -4.45 -1.75
CA SER A 25 -15.09 -5.76 -2.26
C SER A 25 -15.41 -5.85 -3.75
N GLY A 26 -14.58 -5.25 -4.61
CA GLY A 26 -14.69 -5.34 -6.07
C GLY A 26 -13.70 -6.34 -6.67
N ARG A 27 -14.09 -7.04 -7.74
CA ARG A 27 -13.21 -8.00 -8.45
C ARG A 27 -12.71 -7.37 -9.74
N GLY A 28 -11.39 -7.27 -9.91
CA GLY A 28 -10.79 -6.64 -11.10
C GLY A 28 -9.56 -5.80 -10.78
N TYR A 29 -9.28 -4.84 -11.66
CA TYR A 29 -8.20 -3.87 -11.53
C TYR A 29 -8.79 -2.50 -11.20
N PHE A 30 -8.29 -1.88 -10.14
CA PHE A 30 -8.83 -0.62 -9.64
C PHE A 30 -7.73 0.41 -9.43
N VAL A 31 -8.09 1.68 -9.61
CA VAL A 31 -7.21 2.81 -9.31
C VAL A 31 -7.25 3.08 -7.81
N LEU A 32 -6.15 2.77 -7.12
CA LEU A 32 -6.02 3.05 -5.70
C LEU A 32 -5.83 4.56 -5.48
N THR A 33 -4.95 5.17 -6.27
CA THR A 33 -4.67 6.61 -6.24
C THR A 33 -4.10 7.05 -7.58
N GLN A 34 -4.56 8.19 -8.06
CA GLN A 34 -3.99 8.88 -9.21
C GLN A 34 -3.75 10.35 -8.89
N LEU A 35 -2.71 10.93 -9.49
CA LEU A 35 -2.56 12.36 -9.63
C LEU A 35 -2.25 12.70 -11.08
N LYS A 36 -2.99 13.63 -11.67
CA LYS A 36 -2.76 14.11 -13.04
C LYS A 36 -2.71 15.63 -13.08
N THR A 37 -1.52 16.16 -13.34
CA THR A 37 -1.23 17.59 -13.52
C THR A 37 -0.49 17.80 -14.85
N ALA A 38 -0.21 19.05 -15.21
CA ALA A 38 0.60 19.36 -16.39
C ALA A 38 2.03 18.81 -16.26
N ASP A 39 2.57 18.79 -15.03
CA ASP A 39 3.99 18.48 -14.78
C ASP A 39 4.22 17.07 -14.22
N ARG A 40 3.16 16.41 -13.72
CA ARG A 40 3.24 15.11 -13.04
C ARG A 40 2.04 14.23 -13.30
N ASN A 41 2.29 12.94 -13.44
CA ASN A 41 1.32 11.89 -13.63
C ASN A 41 1.67 10.67 -12.74
N LEU A 42 1.03 10.58 -11.58
CA LEU A 42 1.15 9.43 -10.68
C LEU A 42 -0.02 8.46 -10.90
N MET A 43 0.29 7.18 -11.00
CA MET A 43 -0.69 6.11 -11.09
C MET A 43 -0.34 4.95 -10.16
N ILE A 44 -1.26 4.63 -9.25
CA ILE A 44 -1.18 3.47 -8.36
C ILE A 44 -2.45 2.65 -8.56
N GLN A 45 -2.28 1.41 -9.00
CA GLN A 45 -3.37 0.47 -9.26
C GLN A 45 -3.24 -0.75 -8.36
N ILE A 46 -4.38 -1.34 -8.01
CA ILE A 46 -4.46 -2.59 -7.26
C ILE A 46 -5.24 -3.63 -8.06
N ARG A 47 -4.87 -4.89 -7.88
CA ARG A 47 -5.60 -6.05 -8.38
C ARG A 47 -6.30 -6.72 -7.22
N MET A 48 -7.61 -6.85 -7.34
CA MET A 48 -8.49 -7.43 -6.33
C MET A 48 -9.10 -8.73 -6.86
N GLU A 49 -8.89 -9.83 -6.12
CA GLU A 49 -9.35 -11.18 -6.47
C GLU A 49 -10.11 -11.80 -5.32
N GLN A 50 -10.95 -12.79 -5.58
CA GLN A 50 -11.51 -13.60 -4.49
C GLN A 50 -10.39 -14.42 -3.84
N PRO A 51 -10.32 -14.46 -2.49
CA PRO A 51 -9.32 -15.26 -1.79
C PRO A 51 -9.59 -16.76 -1.99
N PRO A 52 -8.60 -17.61 -1.68
CA PRO A 52 -8.81 -19.06 -1.62
C PRO A 52 -10.03 -19.45 -0.78
N GLU A 53 -10.68 -20.54 -1.19
CA GLU A 53 -11.77 -21.17 -0.44
C GLU A 53 -11.35 -21.46 1.01
N THR A 54 -12.29 -21.23 1.92
CA THR A 54 -12.13 -21.47 3.36
C THR A 54 -13.08 -22.57 3.80
N MET A 55 -12.85 -23.10 5.01
CA MET A 55 -13.64 -24.22 5.54
C MET A 55 -15.13 -23.90 5.73
N CYS A 56 -15.51 -22.61 5.87
CA CYS A 56 -16.91 -22.19 5.90
C CYS A 56 -17.65 -22.37 4.56
N MET A 57 -16.92 -22.55 3.47
CA MET A 57 -17.49 -22.64 2.13
C MET A 57 -17.72 -24.11 1.77
N PHE A 58 -18.99 -24.52 1.68
CA PHE A 58 -19.37 -25.88 1.24
C PHE A 58 -19.70 -25.90 -0.25
N ASN A 59 -19.48 -27.05 -0.89
CA ASN A 59 -19.95 -27.36 -2.24
C ASN A 59 -19.41 -26.42 -3.35
N GLY A 60 -18.15 -25.98 -3.26
CA GLY A 60 -17.54 -25.11 -4.26
C GLY A 60 -18.02 -23.66 -4.22
N THR A 61 -18.60 -23.23 -3.09
CA THR A 61 -18.86 -21.81 -2.84
C THR A 61 -17.54 -21.07 -2.63
N HIS A 62 -17.46 -19.82 -3.08
CA HIS A 62 -16.29 -18.98 -2.89
C HIS A 62 -16.64 -17.85 -1.93
N VAL A 63 -15.63 -17.37 -1.21
CA VAL A 63 -15.77 -16.20 -0.33
C VAL A 63 -16.29 -15.02 -1.17
N ALA A 64 -17.45 -14.47 -0.79
CA ALA A 64 -18.10 -13.35 -1.47
C ALA A 64 -17.49 -11.99 -1.04
N ALA A 65 -16.16 -11.94 -1.03
CA ALA A 65 -15.37 -10.73 -0.84
C ALA A 65 -14.08 -10.84 -1.66
N THR A 66 -13.35 -9.74 -1.75
CA THR A 66 -12.11 -9.68 -2.54
C THR A 66 -10.96 -9.18 -1.69
N VAL A 67 -9.77 -9.70 -1.96
CA VAL A 67 -8.51 -9.32 -1.33
C VAL A 67 -7.56 -8.74 -2.37
N ILE A 68 -6.64 -7.89 -1.94
CA ILE A 68 -5.62 -7.35 -2.82
C ILE A 68 -4.54 -8.42 -3.03
N THR A 69 -4.26 -8.74 -4.29
CA THR A 69 -3.26 -9.75 -4.67
C THR A 69 -2.14 -9.15 -5.52
N GLY A 70 -2.31 -7.93 -6.01
CA GLY A 70 -1.32 -7.21 -6.80
C GLY A 70 -1.40 -5.71 -6.60
N VAL A 71 -0.26 -5.03 -6.71
CA VAL A 71 -0.16 -3.57 -6.80
C VAL A 71 0.78 -3.21 -7.94
N ALA A 72 0.45 -2.17 -8.70
CA ALA A 72 1.27 -1.61 -9.76
C ALA A 72 1.43 -0.10 -9.56
N VAL A 73 2.65 0.39 -9.73
CA VAL A 73 3.03 1.79 -9.46
C VAL A 73 3.82 2.32 -10.65
N GLN A 74 3.46 3.53 -11.10
CA GLN A 74 4.22 4.30 -12.08
C GLN A 74 4.05 5.81 -11.78
N GLU A 75 5.12 6.57 -11.99
CA GLU A 75 5.07 8.03 -12.01
C GLU A 75 5.80 8.54 -13.25
N ASP A 76 5.12 9.39 -14.03
CA ASP A 76 5.65 9.98 -15.26
C ASP A 76 6.17 8.92 -16.24
N ASP A 77 7.48 8.95 -16.52
CA ASP A 77 8.22 8.02 -17.37
C ASP A 77 9.03 6.99 -16.56
N SER A 78 8.73 6.82 -15.27
CA SER A 78 9.40 5.84 -14.42
C SER A 78 9.14 4.41 -14.90
N SER A 79 10.04 3.50 -14.53
CA SER A 79 9.79 2.07 -14.63
C SER A 79 8.50 1.69 -13.91
N VAL A 80 7.73 0.76 -14.48
CA VAL A 80 6.51 0.22 -13.87
C VAL A 80 6.92 -0.87 -12.89
N VAL A 81 6.61 -0.67 -11.61
CA VAL A 81 6.86 -1.67 -10.56
C VAL A 81 5.56 -2.37 -10.23
N GLN A 82 5.58 -3.71 -10.26
CA GLN A 82 4.45 -4.55 -9.92
C GLN A 82 4.85 -5.52 -8.80
N VAL A 83 4.02 -5.63 -7.77
CA VAL A 83 4.22 -6.58 -6.67
C VAL A 83 3.00 -7.46 -6.56
N PHE A 84 3.20 -8.77 -6.61
CA PHE A 84 2.15 -9.77 -6.50
C PHE A 84 2.32 -10.64 -5.27
N SER A 85 1.22 -10.98 -4.62
CA SER A 85 1.16 -12.05 -3.63
C SER A 85 1.39 -13.40 -4.31
N ARG A 86 2.23 -14.26 -3.72
CA ARG A 86 2.43 -15.61 -4.21
C ARG A 86 1.33 -16.54 -3.73
N LYS A 87 0.96 -17.51 -4.56
CA LYS A 87 0.02 -18.58 -4.18
C LYS A 87 0.56 -19.40 -3.01
N GLN A 88 -0.33 -19.99 -2.19
CA GLN A 88 0.02 -20.71 -0.96
C GLN A 88 1.18 -21.71 -1.14
N PHE A 89 1.12 -22.55 -2.18
CA PHE A 89 2.14 -23.57 -2.47
C PHE A 89 3.48 -23.00 -3.01
N ARG A 90 3.54 -21.70 -3.35
CA ARG A 90 4.76 -21.02 -3.83
C ARG A 90 5.38 -20.07 -2.80
N ARG A 91 4.80 -20.01 -1.59
CA ARG A 91 5.17 -19.08 -0.51
C ARG A 91 6.19 -19.61 0.50
N TRP A 92 6.80 -20.77 0.24
CA TRP A 92 7.75 -21.39 1.16
C TRP A 92 9.04 -20.57 1.37
N ARG A 93 9.53 -19.90 0.32
CA ARG A 93 10.73 -19.04 0.38
C ARG A 93 10.40 -17.56 0.31
N TYR A 94 9.68 -17.16 -0.74
CA TYR A 94 9.30 -15.76 -0.98
C TYR A 94 7.79 -15.61 -0.86
N ARG A 95 7.34 -14.54 -0.20
CA ARG A 95 5.93 -14.20 -0.03
C ARG A 95 5.37 -13.40 -1.20
N THR A 96 6.19 -12.54 -1.82
CA THR A 96 5.81 -11.75 -2.99
C THR A 96 6.67 -12.04 -4.22
N ASP A 97 6.13 -11.80 -5.41
CA ASP A 97 6.88 -11.60 -6.64
C ASP A 97 6.97 -10.11 -6.97
N VAL A 98 8.18 -9.62 -7.24
CA VAL A 98 8.41 -8.22 -7.67
C VAL A 98 8.83 -8.23 -9.13
N PHE A 99 8.11 -7.48 -9.96
CA PHE A 99 8.40 -7.26 -11.36
C PHE A 99 8.68 -5.77 -11.61
N VAL A 100 9.65 -5.49 -12.47
CA VAL A 100 9.94 -4.15 -12.96
C VAL A 100 10.01 -4.22 -14.48
N ASP A 101 9.17 -3.44 -15.17
CA ASP A 101 9.04 -3.45 -16.63
C ASP A 101 8.86 -4.87 -17.21
N GLY A 102 8.09 -5.70 -16.50
CA GLY A 102 7.79 -7.09 -16.85
C GLY A 102 8.90 -8.11 -16.53
N GLN A 103 10.04 -7.68 -15.98
CA GLN A 103 11.13 -8.57 -15.54
C GLN A 103 11.07 -8.84 -14.03
N ARG A 104 11.20 -10.11 -13.63
CA ARG A 104 11.16 -10.50 -12.21
C ARG A 104 12.49 -10.23 -11.52
N HIS A 105 12.46 -9.64 -10.33
CA HIS A 105 13.64 -9.36 -9.51
C HIS A 105 13.54 -9.99 -8.10
N PHE A 106 14.66 -10.54 -7.64
CA PHE A 106 14.85 -11.06 -6.28
C PHE A 106 15.80 -10.15 -5.49
N PHE A 107 15.48 -9.91 -4.23
CA PHE A 107 16.19 -8.98 -3.35
C PHE A 107 16.97 -9.74 -2.25
N ASP A 108 17.63 -10.84 -2.59
CA ASP A 108 18.41 -11.65 -1.64
C ASP A 108 19.73 -10.97 -1.23
N LEU A 109 20.50 -10.56 -2.25
CA LEU A 109 21.84 -9.97 -2.13
C LEU A 109 21.74 -8.45 -2.04
N ASP A 110 21.35 -7.82 -3.14
CA ASP A 110 21.09 -6.40 -3.19
C ASP A 110 19.62 -6.11 -2.89
N ARG A 111 19.41 -5.58 -1.68
CA ARG A 111 18.09 -5.33 -1.08
C ARG A 111 17.53 -3.96 -1.42
N ARG A 112 18.29 -3.10 -2.11
CA ARG A 112 17.89 -1.74 -2.47
C ARG A 112 18.34 -1.46 -3.88
N ARG A 113 17.41 -1.41 -4.83
CA ARG A 113 17.73 -1.23 -6.24
C ARG A 113 16.96 -0.08 -6.84
N PHE A 114 17.66 0.76 -7.58
CA PHE A 114 17.06 1.79 -8.40
C PHE A 114 16.77 1.22 -9.79
N PHE A 115 15.56 1.46 -10.28
CA PHE A 115 15.12 1.15 -11.64
C PHE A 115 14.49 2.43 -12.17
N GLY A 116 14.86 2.92 -13.35
CA GLY A 116 14.24 4.09 -14.00
C GLY A 116 13.45 5.06 -13.09
N ARG A 117 14.15 5.85 -12.25
CA ARG A 117 13.57 6.85 -11.31
C ARG A 117 12.66 6.32 -10.19
N VAL A 118 12.72 5.04 -9.87
CA VAL A 118 12.05 4.40 -8.73
C VAL A 118 13.03 3.53 -7.93
N LEU A 119 13.02 3.68 -6.61
CA LEU A 119 13.75 2.83 -5.69
C LEU A 119 12.82 1.73 -5.18
N VAL A 120 13.23 0.47 -5.34
CA VAL A 120 12.57 -0.66 -4.69
C VAL A 120 13.49 -1.23 -3.62
N TYR A 121 12.97 -1.40 -2.41
CA TYR A 121 13.72 -2.01 -1.32
C TYR A 121 12.94 -3.01 -0.49
N VAL A 122 13.67 -4.03 0.00
CA VAL A 122 13.21 -5.02 0.97
C VAL A 122 14.05 -4.86 2.24
N PRO A 123 13.46 -4.76 3.44
CA PRO A 123 14.24 -4.64 4.67
C PRO A 123 15.22 -5.81 4.89
N HIS A 124 16.37 -5.55 5.53
CA HIS A 124 17.40 -6.57 5.73
C HIS A 124 16.93 -7.78 6.55
N LEU A 125 16.05 -7.55 7.53
CA LEU A 125 15.52 -8.61 8.39
C LEU A 125 14.38 -9.41 7.74
N VAL A 126 13.86 -8.94 6.61
CA VAL A 126 12.73 -9.56 5.90
C VAL A 126 13.28 -10.44 4.77
N MET A 127 13.77 -11.62 5.14
CA MET A 127 14.40 -12.57 4.21
C MET A 127 13.41 -13.20 3.23
N ASN A 128 12.14 -13.30 3.63
CA ASN A 128 11.07 -13.93 2.85
C ASN A 128 10.38 -12.97 1.86
N GLN A 129 10.87 -11.73 1.71
CA GLN A 129 10.24 -10.68 0.89
C GLN A 129 8.74 -10.50 1.22
N SER A 130 8.34 -10.56 2.49
CA SER A 130 6.95 -10.25 2.90
C SER A 130 6.67 -8.76 3.00
N GLU A 131 7.71 -7.92 2.98
CA GLU A 131 7.60 -6.47 2.99
C GLU A 131 8.43 -5.88 1.85
N VAL A 132 7.78 -5.09 0.99
CA VAL A 132 8.40 -4.40 -0.15
C VAL A 132 8.03 -2.93 -0.08
N TYR A 133 9.02 -2.08 -0.29
CA TYR A 133 8.84 -0.64 -0.31
C TYR A 133 9.23 -0.12 -1.69
N ILE A 134 8.40 0.75 -2.24
CA ILE A 134 8.58 1.40 -3.52
C ILE A 134 8.61 2.90 -3.23
N GLN A 135 9.70 3.57 -3.58
CA GLN A 135 9.88 5.00 -3.36
C GLN A 135 10.16 5.69 -4.69
N LEU A 136 9.28 6.62 -5.04
CA LEU A 136 9.42 7.45 -6.22
C LEU A 136 10.30 8.67 -5.94
N THR A 137 10.92 9.21 -6.98
CA THR A 137 11.78 10.40 -6.88
C THR A 137 11.03 11.65 -6.41
N SER A 138 9.71 11.71 -6.59
CA SER A 138 8.85 12.74 -6.05
C SER A 138 8.69 12.75 -4.53
N GLY A 139 9.14 11.68 -3.86
CA GLY A 139 8.90 11.44 -2.43
C GLY A 139 7.66 10.61 -2.13
N VAL A 140 6.87 10.23 -3.14
CA VAL A 140 5.75 9.28 -2.94
C VAL A 140 6.31 7.91 -2.55
N GLY A 141 5.73 7.32 -1.51
CA GLY A 141 6.10 6.00 -1.00
C GLY A 141 4.94 5.03 -1.06
N VAL A 142 5.18 3.80 -1.46
CA VAL A 142 4.23 2.68 -1.41
C VAL A 142 4.85 1.55 -0.61
N LYS A 143 4.19 1.16 0.47
CA LYS A 143 4.57 0.05 1.34
C LYS A 143 3.61 -1.10 1.10
N VAL A 144 4.15 -2.26 0.77
CA VAL A 144 3.41 -3.49 0.49
C VAL A 144 3.80 -4.53 1.52
N ILE A 145 2.83 -5.02 2.29
CA ILE A 145 3.02 -6.12 3.22
C ILE A 145 2.16 -7.31 2.75
N GLU A 146 2.74 -8.48 2.59
CA GLU A 146 1.99 -9.73 2.40
C GLU A 146 1.73 -10.40 3.74
N SER A 147 0.46 -10.75 3.98
CA SER A 147 0.09 -11.72 4.99
C SER A 147 -0.87 -12.74 4.41
N ARG A 148 -0.49 -14.01 4.50
CA ARG A 148 -1.35 -15.17 4.17
C ARG A 148 -1.99 -15.17 2.77
N GLY A 149 -1.48 -14.38 1.83
CA GLY A 149 -1.90 -14.32 0.44
C GLY A 149 -2.55 -12.98 0.09
N ILE A 150 -2.75 -12.14 1.10
CA ILE A 150 -3.41 -10.84 1.05
C ILE A 150 -2.33 -9.77 1.15
N LEU A 151 -2.39 -8.78 0.25
CA LEU A 151 -1.52 -7.61 0.31
C LEU A 151 -2.20 -6.48 1.08
N GLN A 152 -1.50 -5.93 2.06
CA GLN A 152 -1.77 -4.61 2.59
C GLN A 152 -0.94 -3.60 1.79
N VAL A 153 -1.58 -2.56 1.28
CA VAL A 153 -0.94 -1.50 0.51
C VAL A 153 -1.16 -0.18 1.22
N THR A 154 -0.08 0.44 1.68
CA THR A 154 -0.08 1.77 2.30
C THR A 154 0.63 2.75 1.40
N VAL A 155 -0.03 3.86 1.08
CA VAL A 155 0.50 4.93 0.22
C VAL A 155 0.78 6.16 1.08
N ALA A 156 1.98 6.71 0.92
CA ALA A 156 2.44 7.94 1.56
C ALA A 156 2.59 9.02 0.49
N LEU A 157 1.83 10.10 0.61
CA LEU A 157 1.89 11.24 -0.32
C LEU A 157 2.53 12.46 0.35
N PRO A 158 3.46 13.16 -0.34
CA PRO A 158 4.04 14.38 0.19
C PRO A 158 3.06 15.58 0.08
N PRO A 159 3.26 16.66 0.86
CA PRO A 159 2.33 17.80 0.92
C PRO A 159 2.03 18.48 -0.41
N ASN A 160 2.94 18.41 -1.37
CA ASN A 160 2.76 19.00 -2.70
C ASN A 160 1.75 18.25 -3.58
N TYR A 161 1.29 17.07 -3.15
CA TYR A 161 0.18 16.32 -3.75
C TYR A 161 -1.17 16.72 -3.13
N LYS A 162 -1.16 17.58 -2.10
CA LYS A 162 -2.37 18.12 -1.50
C LYS A 162 -3.04 19.09 -2.46
N GLN A 163 -4.35 18.97 -2.58
CA GLN A 163 -5.16 19.85 -3.41
C GLN A 163 -5.02 21.30 -2.92
N ARG A 164 -4.82 22.22 -3.87
CA ARG A 164 -4.89 23.66 -3.60
C ARG A 164 -6.35 24.07 -3.65
N LYS A 165 -6.86 24.75 -2.61
CA LYS A 165 -8.24 25.26 -2.60
C LYS A 165 -8.46 26.15 -3.84
N MET A 166 -9.35 25.72 -4.74
CA MET A 166 -9.84 26.58 -5.81
C MET A 166 -11.04 27.37 -5.29
N ASN A 167 -11.05 28.69 -5.53
CA ASN A 167 -12.07 29.62 -5.03
C ASN A 167 -13.41 29.55 -5.79
N SER A 168 -13.55 28.69 -6.80
CA SER A 168 -14.76 28.62 -7.63
C SER A 168 -15.32 27.19 -7.64
N GLU A 169 -16.56 27.05 -7.15
CA GLU A 169 -17.35 25.83 -7.25
C GLU A 169 -17.68 25.45 -8.71
N SER A 170 -17.51 26.38 -9.65
CA SER A 170 -17.76 26.20 -11.09
C SER A 170 -16.57 25.60 -11.85
N ALA A 171 -15.45 25.32 -11.20
CA ALA A 171 -14.31 24.67 -11.84
C ALA A 171 -14.60 23.18 -12.10
N ALA A 172 -14.35 22.72 -13.33
CA ALA A 172 -14.45 21.30 -13.69
C ALA A 172 -13.71 20.43 -12.65
N CYS A 173 -14.30 19.29 -12.24
CA CYS A 173 -13.75 18.49 -11.13
C CYS A 173 -12.28 18.06 -11.32
N LYS A 174 -11.84 17.83 -12.57
CA LYS A 174 -10.42 17.55 -12.89
C LYS A 174 -9.47 18.73 -12.64
N LYS A 175 -9.99 19.95 -12.48
CA LYS A 175 -9.24 21.14 -12.04
C LYS A 175 -9.26 21.30 -10.51
N ARG A 176 -10.33 20.83 -9.86
CA ARG A 176 -10.56 20.93 -8.40
C ARG A 176 -9.85 19.83 -7.62
N TYR A 177 -9.96 18.59 -8.11
CA TYR A 177 -9.41 17.40 -7.50
C TYR A 177 -8.21 16.93 -8.33
N VAL A 178 -7.02 17.09 -7.77
CA VAL A 178 -5.77 16.72 -8.44
C VAL A 178 -5.35 15.30 -8.08
N THR A 179 -5.55 14.93 -6.81
CA THR A 179 -5.31 13.59 -6.25
C THR A 179 -6.65 12.95 -5.93
N MET A 180 -6.94 11.78 -6.50
CA MET A 180 -8.21 11.07 -6.36
C MET A 180 -8.02 9.55 -6.55
N GLY A 181 -8.96 8.75 -6.10
CA GLY A 181 -8.97 7.29 -6.27
C GLY A 181 -9.75 6.61 -5.16
N LEU A 182 -9.56 5.30 -4.99
CA LEU A 182 -10.13 4.57 -3.84
C LEU A 182 -9.59 5.09 -2.48
N LEU A 183 -8.38 5.67 -2.40
CA LEU A 183 -7.92 6.32 -1.17
C LEU A 183 -8.50 7.72 -0.94
N GLY A 184 -9.57 8.07 -1.64
CA GLY A 184 -10.30 9.32 -1.47
C GLY A 184 -9.60 10.50 -2.12
N THR A 185 -9.92 11.69 -1.62
CA THR A 185 -9.25 12.93 -2.00
C THR A 185 -8.11 13.23 -1.04
N TYR A 186 -7.31 14.25 -1.34
CA TYR A 186 -6.28 14.72 -0.42
C TYR A 186 -6.38 16.23 -0.27
N ASN A 187 -7.29 16.66 0.60
CA ASN A 187 -7.56 18.07 0.87
C ASN A 187 -7.80 18.38 2.37
N GLY A 188 -7.99 17.36 3.20
CA GLY A 188 -8.32 17.46 4.62
C GLY A 188 -9.81 17.51 4.92
N ASP A 189 -10.70 17.19 3.98
CA ASP A 189 -12.15 17.17 4.14
C ASP A 189 -12.72 15.76 3.96
N VAL A 190 -13.21 15.17 5.04
CA VAL A 190 -13.81 13.83 5.03
C VAL A 190 -15.11 13.77 4.19
N LYS A 191 -15.73 14.92 3.88
CA LYS A 191 -17.03 14.98 3.18
C LYS A 191 -16.95 14.82 1.66
N ASP A 192 -15.77 14.86 1.07
CA ASP A 192 -15.57 14.64 -0.37
C ASP A 192 -14.62 13.47 -0.67
N GLU A 193 -14.56 12.51 0.23
CA GLU A 193 -13.78 11.29 0.03
C GLU A 193 -14.39 10.34 -1.01
N PHE A 194 -15.68 10.46 -1.28
CA PHE A 194 -16.39 9.66 -2.27
C PHE A 194 -16.67 10.45 -3.56
N ILE A 195 -15.61 10.88 -4.23
CA ILE A 195 -15.67 11.38 -5.62
C ILE A 195 -15.33 10.23 -6.56
N ALA A 196 -16.24 9.89 -7.47
CA ALA A 196 -16.01 8.86 -8.48
C ALA A 196 -15.12 9.39 -9.63
N SER A 197 -14.63 8.48 -10.48
CA SER A 197 -13.79 8.80 -11.64
C SER A 197 -14.48 9.72 -12.67
N ASP A 198 -15.82 9.65 -12.76
CA ASP A 198 -16.68 10.50 -13.56
C ASP A 198 -17.03 11.84 -12.89
N CYS A 199 -16.39 12.14 -11.75
CA CYS A 199 -16.59 13.34 -10.96
C CYS A 199 -17.94 13.46 -10.25
N SER A 200 -18.75 12.39 -10.21
CA SER A 200 -19.93 12.36 -9.36
C SER A 200 -19.53 12.34 -7.88
N LYS A 201 -20.15 13.22 -7.08
CA LYS A 201 -20.01 13.21 -5.62
C LYS A 201 -21.07 12.29 -5.03
N ILE A 202 -20.63 11.26 -4.32
CA ILE A 202 -21.50 10.26 -3.72
C ILE A 202 -21.76 10.64 -2.27
N HIS A 203 -23.04 10.79 -1.93
CA HIS A 203 -23.46 11.12 -0.58
C HIS A 203 -23.74 9.84 0.19
N VAL A 204 -22.88 9.54 1.16
CA VAL A 204 -23.02 8.38 2.04
C VAL A 204 -23.02 8.89 3.48
N THR A 205 -23.91 8.38 4.32
CA THR A 205 -23.86 8.66 5.75
C THR A 205 -22.72 7.85 6.39
N GLN A 206 -22.19 8.29 7.53
CA GLN A 206 -21.11 7.56 8.22
C GLN A 206 -21.58 6.21 8.83
N SER A 207 -22.85 5.83 8.67
CA SER A 207 -23.34 4.55 9.17
C SER A 207 -22.89 3.38 8.28
N ARG A 208 -22.57 2.24 8.88
CA ARG A 208 -22.17 1.02 8.16
C ARG A 208 -23.39 0.16 7.77
N SER A 209 -24.39 0.80 7.18
CA SER A 209 -25.61 0.11 6.72
C SER A 209 -25.38 -0.62 5.39
N GLU A 210 -26.14 -1.68 5.12
CA GLU A 210 -26.11 -2.40 3.85
C GLU A 210 -26.34 -1.46 2.65
N GLN A 211 -27.28 -0.52 2.78
CA GLN A 211 -27.59 0.47 1.74
C GLN A 211 -26.38 1.36 1.41
N ASN A 212 -25.63 1.78 2.43
CA ASN A 212 -24.42 2.57 2.24
C ASN A 212 -23.32 1.72 1.58
N SER A 213 -23.12 0.48 2.02
CA SER A 213 -22.17 -0.45 1.39
C SER A 213 -22.49 -0.68 -0.09
N ARG A 214 -23.77 -0.86 -0.45
CA ARG A 214 -24.23 -0.98 -1.85
C ARG A 214 -23.97 0.29 -2.64
N THR A 215 -24.25 1.45 -2.05
CA THR A 215 -24.02 2.76 -2.67
C THR A 215 -22.53 2.97 -2.95
N ILE A 216 -21.68 2.73 -1.96
CA ILE A 216 -20.22 2.80 -2.10
C ILE A 216 -19.74 1.85 -3.20
N TYR A 217 -20.23 0.62 -3.22
CA TYR A 217 -19.83 -0.35 -4.24
C TYR A 217 -20.21 0.10 -5.65
N HIS A 218 -21.50 0.34 -5.91
CA HIS A 218 -22.00 0.58 -7.26
C HIS A 218 -21.69 1.99 -7.78
N GLN A 219 -21.79 3.02 -6.93
CA GLN A 219 -21.72 4.41 -7.36
C GLN A 219 -20.31 5.01 -7.20
N PHE A 220 -19.45 4.44 -6.37
CA PHE A 220 -18.09 4.93 -6.13
C PHE A 220 -17.00 3.92 -6.54
N GLY A 221 -16.92 2.76 -5.89
CA GLY A 221 -15.81 1.83 -6.03
C GLY A 221 -15.72 1.22 -7.44
N MET A 222 -16.84 0.77 -8.01
CA MET A 222 -16.87 0.24 -9.38
C MET A 222 -16.53 1.28 -10.45
N LYS A 223 -16.75 2.58 -10.18
CA LYS A 223 -16.35 3.66 -11.09
C LYS A 223 -14.82 3.79 -11.19
N TRP A 224 -14.09 3.33 -10.18
CA TRP A 224 -12.63 3.34 -10.16
C TRP A 224 -11.99 2.08 -10.78
N GLU A 225 -12.79 1.20 -11.37
CA GLU A 225 -12.27 0.12 -12.20
C GLU A 225 -11.54 0.71 -13.42
N VAL A 226 -10.34 0.20 -13.72
CA VAL A 226 -9.43 0.74 -14.73
C VAL A 226 -10.10 0.90 -16.11
N ASN A 227 -10.87 -0.10 -16.54
CA ASN A 227 -11.58 -0.06 -17.83
C ASN A 227 -12.71 0.97 -17.80
N SER A 228 -13.55 0.96 -16.75
CA SER A 228 -14.66 1.90 -16.56
C SER A 228 -14.18 3.36 -16.44
N ALA A 229 -12.99 3.58 -15.90
CA ALA A 229 -12.37 4.89 -15.77
C ALA A 229 -11.58 5.33 -17.03
N HIS A 230 -11.52 4.50 -18.07
CA HIS A 230 -10.73 4.73 -19.30
C HIS A 230 -9.23 5.01 -19.03
N ILE A 231 -8.65 4.24 -18.10
CA ILE A 231 -7.26 4.35 -17.68
C ILE A 231 -6.46 3.16 -18.23
N SER A 232 -5.20 3.38 -18.59
CA SER A 232 -4.32 2.30 -19.04
C SER A 232 -4.00 1.35 -17.88
N ASN A 233 -4.17 0.05 -18.10
CA ASN A 233 -3.82 -0.95 -17.11
C ASN A 233 -2.29 -1.08 -16.99
N LEU A 234 -1.75 -0.86 -15.79
CA LEU A 234 -0.34 -1.07 -15.48
C LEU A 234 0.01 -2.54 -15.23
N PHE A 235 -1.00 -3.41 -15.14
CA PHE A 235 -0.83 -4.85 -15.10
C PHE A 235 -0.62 -5.39 -16.53
N GLY A 236 0.62 -5.79 -16.85
CA GLY A 236 1.05 -6.29 -18.16
C GLY A 236 0.79 -7.78 -18.42
N SER A 237 0.52 -8.09 -19.68
CA SER A 237 -0.11 -9.33 -20.19
C SER A 237 0.71 -10.63 -20.20
N LYS A 238 2.00 -10.60 -19.84
CA LYS A 238 2.86 -11.79 -20.03
C LYS A 238 2.83 -12.78 -18.86
N TRP A 239 2.67 -12.30 -17.62
CA TRP A 239 2.69 -13.15 -16.42
C TRP A 239 1.79 -12.59 -15.31
N GLU A 240 0.54 -13.04 -15.27
CA GLU A 240 -0.43 -12.63 -14.26
C GLU A 240 -0.88 -13.85 -13.44
N PRO A 241 -0.23 -14.16 -12.31
CA PRO A 241 -0.67 -15.28 -11.47
C PRO A 241 -1.99 -14.90 -10.79
N LEU A 242 -3.13 -15.34 -11.35
CA LEU A 242 -4.45 -15.24 -10.74
C LEU A 242 -4.75 -16.48 -9.90
N TYR A 243 -5.42 -16.33 -8.75
CA TYR A 243 -5.88 -17.44 -7.91
C TYR A 243 -6.87 -18.32 -8.68
N TYR A 244 -7.92 -17.69 -9.19
CA TYR A 244 -9.01 -18.33 -9.92
C TYR A 244 -9.25 -17.60 -11.24
N PRO A 245 -8.51 -17.93 -12.32
CA PRO A 245 -8.66 -17.24 -13.61
C PRO A 245 -10.10 -17.22 -14.13
N ASN A 246 -10.82 -18.35 -14.02
CA ASN A 246 -12.20 -18.45 -14.48
C ASN A 246 -13.15 -17.53 -13.71
N LEU A 247 -12.99 -17.42 -12.39
CA LEU A 247 -13.80 -16.52 -11.57
C LEU A 247 -13.45 -15.06 -11.86
N PHE A 248 -12.17 -14.75 -12.00
CA PHE A 248 -11.71 -13.37 -12.16
C PHE A 248 -12.39 -12.64 -13.34
N TYR A 249 -12.58 -13.33 -14.47
CA TYR A 249 -13.20 -12.76 -15.67
C TYR A 249 -14.72 -12.96 -15.77
N GLN A 250 -15.36 -13.63 -14.80
CA GLN A 250 -16.82 -13.72 -14.77
C GLN A 250 -17.45 -12.38 -14.40
N GLN A 251 -18.66 -12.12 -14.89
CA GLN A 251 -19.39 -10.87 -14.64
C GLN A 251 -20.33 -10.92 -13.42
N ASN A 252 -20.63 -12.10 -12.91
CA ASN A 252 -21.70 -12.34 -11.92
C ASN A 252 -21.27 -12.23 -10.44
N PHE A 253 -20.28 -11.41 -10.12
CA PHE A 253 -19.82 -11.26 -8.74
C PHE A 253 -20.68 -10.29 -7.94
N THR A 254 -21.20 -10.77 -6.80
CA THR A 254 -21.90 -9.96 -5.82
C THR A 254 -21.21 -10.13 -4.47
N PRO A 255 -20.64 -9.06 -3.89
CA PRO A 255 -19.99 -9.13 -2.59
C PRO A 255 -21.00 -9.10 -1.45
N VAL A 256 -20.52 -9.43 -0.24
CA VAL A 256 -21.26 -9.22 1.00
C VAL A 256 -21.28 -7.73 1.35
N PHE A 257 -22.48 -7.16 1.46
CA PHE A 257 -22.66 -5.74 1.83
C PHE A 257 -22.85 -5.53 3.33
N ASP A 258 -23.41 -6.53 4.00
CA ASP A 258 -23.58 -6.56 5.45
C ASP A 258 -23.24 -7.97 5.98
N PRO A 259 -22.07 -8.16 6.62
CA PRO A 259 -21.65 -9.46 7.10
C PRO A 259 -22.50 -9.96 8.29
N TRP A 260 -23.20 -9.07 9.01
CA TRP A 260 -23.98 -9.41 10.20
C TRP A 260 -25.36 -9.99 9.87
N THR A 261 -25.98 -9.54 8.80
CA THR A 261 -27.26 -10.07 8.31
C THR A 261 -27.07 -11.20 7.30
N PHE A 262 -25.90 -11.25 6.68
CA PHE A 262 -25.59 -12.28 5.70
C PHE A 262 -25.24 -13.61 6.37
N THR A 263 -26.19 -14.55 6.31
CA THR A 263 -26.13 -15.92 6.88
C THR A 263 -26.20 -17.02 5.82
N ASN A 264 -26.18 -16.64 4.54
CA ASN A 264 -26.49 -17.54 3.42
C ASN A 264 -25.43 -18.63 3.14
N PHE A 265 -24.30 -18.67 3.85
CA PHE A 265 -23.19 -19.57 3.49
C PHE A 265 -23.08 -20.88 4.24
N THR A 266 -23.95 -21.22 5.20
CA THR A 266 -24.36 -22.60 5.57
C THR A 266 -24.75 -22.74 7.05
N PRO A 267 -25.53 -23.79 7.42
CA PRO A 267 -25.70 -24.23 8.80
C PRO A 267 -24.39 -24.51 9.57
N LEU A 268 -23.25 -24.56 8.87
CA LEU A 268 -21.93 -24.87 9.44
C LEU A 268 -21.21 -23.65 9.99
N GLU A 269 -21.67 -22.43 9.71
CA GLU A 269 -21.11 -21.22 10.33
C GLU A 269 -21.13 -21.33 11.86
N VAL A 270 -22.25 -21.78 12.42
CA VAL A 270 -22.45 -21.99 13.87
C VAL A 270 -21.51 -23.06 14.42
N LEU A 271 -21.02 -23.98 13.59
CA LEU A 271 -20.06 -25.00 13.99
C LEU A 271 -18.61 -24.51 13.92
N ILE A 272 -18.34 -23.38 13.26
CA ILE A 272 -16.98 -22.88 13.05
C ILE A 272 -16.65 -21.77 14.03
N PHE A 273 -17.57 -20.83 14.26
CA PHE A 273 -17.38 -19.75 15.23
C PHE A 273 -18.72 -19.24 15.78
N SER A 274 -18.65 -18.54 16.91
CA SER A 274 -19.80 -17.81 17.45
C SER A 274 -19.69 -16.31 17.17
N ARG A 275 -20.75 -15.75 16.59
CA ARG A 275 -20.89 -14.33 16.26
C ARG A 275 -20.68 -13.40 17.47
N GLU A 276 -21.38 -13.64 18.56
CA GLU A 276 -21.33 -12.77 19.75
C GLU A 276 -20.14 -13.05 20.67
N GLN A 277 -19.80 -14.31 20.90
CA GLN A 277 -18.79 -14.65 21.92
C GLN A 277 -17.38 -14.68 21.35
N GLU A 278 -17.21 -15.12 20.09
CA GLU A 278 -15.89 -15.28 19.51
C GLU A 278 -15.49 -14.11 18.61
N VAL A 279 -16.35 -13.71 17.67
CA VAL A 279 -16.01 -12.67 16.69
C VAL A 279 -15.87 -11.31 17.39
N GLN A 280 -16.84 -10.90 18.22
CA GLN A 280 -16.79 -9.63 18.94
C GLN A 280 -15.57 -9.54 19.86
N VAL A 281 -15.29 -10.59 20.63
CA VAL A 281 -14.15 -10.62 21.57
C VAL A 281 -12.82 -10.62 20.82
N THR A 282 -12.69 -11.43 19.77
CA THR A 282 -11.46 -11.49 18.96
C THR A 282 -11.16 -10.14 18.30
N CYS A 283 -12.20 -9.49 17.77
CA CYS A 283 -12.05 -8.27 16.99
C CYS A 283 -12.12 -6.98 17.79
N GLN A 284 -12.44 -7.04 19.08
CA GLN A 284 -12.48 -5.88 19.97
C GLN A 284 -13.36 -4.74 19.43
N GLY A 285 -14.48 -5.10 18.79
CA GLY A 285 -15.40 -4.15 18.15
C GLY A 285 -14.90 -3.50 16.84
N VAL A 286 -13.72 -3.87 16.34
CA VAL A 286 -13.20 -3.35 15.07
C VAL A 286 -13.91 -4.02 13.89
N TYR A 287 -14.65 -3.22 13.12
CA TYR A 287 -15.51 -3.71 12.04
C TYR A 287 -14.78 -4.43 10.91
N SER A 288 -13.61 -3.95 10.48
CA SER A 288 -12.83 -4.62 9.42
C SER A 288 -12.45 -6.05 9.82
N CYS A 289 -12.01 -6.24 11.07
CA CYS A 289 -11.77 -7.56 11.64
C CYS A 289 -13.03 -8.41 11.68
N MET A 290 -14.16 -7.85 12.16
CA MET A 290 -15.42 -8.60 12.23
C MET A 290 -15.91 -9.02 10.85
N TYR A 291 -15.85 -8.12 9.87
CA TYR A 291 -16.20 -8.39 8.48
C TYR A 291 -15.36 -9.54 7.92
N ASP A 292 -14.03 -9.46 8.05
CA ASP A 292 -13.13 -10.49 7.56
C ASP A 292 -13.40 -11.84 8.24
N TYR A 293 -13.63 -11.86 9.56
CA TYR A 293 -13.98 -13.10 10.26
C TYR A 293 -15.28 -13.68 9.70
N LEU A 294 -16.35 -12.90 9.65
CA LEU A 294 -17.68 -13.39 9.24
C LEU A 294 -17.69 -13.88 7.79
N VAL A 295 -17.02 -13.17 6.88
CA VAL A 295 -17.05 -13.49 5.46
C VAL A 295 -16.09 -14.61 5.09
N SER A 296 -14.91 -14.68 5.71
CA SER A 296 -13.93 -15.73 5.40
C SER A 296 -14.03 -16.94 6.32
N GLY A 297 -14.64 -16.82 7.49
CA GLY A 297 -14.67 -17.88 8.50
C GLY A 297 -13.32 -18.21 9.12
N ARG A 298 -12.36 -17.27 9.04
CA ARG A 298 -10.96 -17.51 9.41
C ARG A 298 -10.51 -16.49 10.45
N ARG A 299 -10.31 -16.96 11.67
CA ARG A 299 -9.82 -16.14 12.79
C ARG A 299 -8.48 -15.47 12.49
N ASP A 300 -7.59 -16.17 11.79
CA ASP A 300 -6.26 -15.68 11.45
C ASP A 300 -6.27 -14.54 10.42
N PHE A 301 -7.25 -14.52 9.50
CA PHE A 301 -7.42 -13.39 8.58
C PHE A 301 -7.94 -12.16 9.32
N ALA A 302 -8.95 -12.35 10.18
CA ALA A 302 -9.51 -11.29 11.02
C ALA A 302 -8.44 -10.62 11.91
N LEU A 303 -7.59 -11.43 12.56
CA LEU A 303 -6.51 -10.93 13.43
C LEU A 303 -5.42 -10.17 12.65
N ASP A 304 -5.10 -10.60 11.42
CA ASP A 304 -4.18 -9.83 10.57
C ASP A 304 -4.76 -8.47 10.20
N THR A 305 -6.04 -8.44 9.86
CA THR A 305 -6.75 -7.20 9.52
C THR A 305 -6.81 -6.26 10.72
N LEU A 306 -7.08 -6.77 11.92
CA LEU A 306 -7.01 -6.01 13.17
C LEU A 306 -5.62 -5.43 13.42
N SER A 307 -4.58 -6.26 13.28
CA SER A 307 -3.18 -5.83 13.46
C SER A 307 -2.79 -4.77 12.44
N SER A 308 -3.21 -4.95 11.18
CA SER A 308 -2.94 -4.03 10.06
C SER A 308 -3.57 -2.66 10.29
N GLU A 309 -4.83 -2.61 10.73
CA GLU A 309 -5.53 -1.36 11.03
C GLU A 309 -4.87 -0.62 12.20
N LYS A 310 -4.61 -1.31 13.33
CA LYS A 310 -3.95 -0.70 14.49
C LYS A 310 -2.55 -0.18 14.17
N LYS A 311 -1.78 -0.95 13.40
CA LYS A 311 -0.44 -0.54 12.95
C LYS A 311 -0.53 0.67 12.04
N PHE A 312 -1.50 0.73 11.13
CA PHE A 312 -1.71 1.89 10.28
C PHE A 312 -2.10 3.14 11.08
N GLU A 313 -3.01 3.03 12.05
CA GLU A 313 -3.37 4.18 12.90
C GLU A 313 -2.17 4.71 13.67
N TYR A 314 -1.35 3.82 14.23
CA TYR A 314 -0.10 4.18 14.88
C TYR A 314 0.90 4.84 13.92
N ASP A 315 1.10 4.25 12.73
CA ASP A 315 1.99 4.77 11.70
C ASP A 315 1.50 6.13 11.18
N LYS A 316 0.18 6.35 11.09
CA LYS A 316 -0.44 7.63 10.69
C LYS A 316 -0.18 8.71 11.73
N LEU A 317 -0.43 8.42 13.01
CA LEU A 317 -0.15 9.35 14.12
C LEU A 317 1.33 9.76 14.19
N LYS A 318 2.25 8.83 13.88
CA LYS A 318 3.69 9.13 13.84
C LYS A 318 4.14 9.81 12.54
N GLY A 319 3.63 9.36 11.41
CA GLY A 319 4.04 9.80 10.07
C GLY A 319 3.54 11.21 9.71
N GLU A 320 2.42 11.63 10.29
CA GLU A 320 1.89 13.00 10.17
C GLU A 320 2.54 13.98 11.15
N GLN A 321 3.51 13.54 11.97
CA GLN A 321 4.37 14.46 12.70
C GLN A 321 5.39 15.08 11.77
N LYS A 322 5.41 16.42 11.72
CA LYS A 322 6.37 17.16 10.91
C LYS A 322 7.79 16.92 11.44
N THR A 323 8.52 16.05 10.77
CA THR A 323 9.94 15.80 11.04
C THR A 323 10.78 16.43 9.93
N VAL A 324 11.88 17.09 10.28
CA VAL A 324 12.84 17.61 9.29
C VAL A 324 13.87 16.51 9.03
N SER A 325 14.23 16.26 7.77
CA SER A 325 15.23 15.26 7.39
C SER A 325 16.14 15.84 6.31
N CYS A 326 17.43 15.48 6.37
CA CYS A 326 18.43 15.91 5.39
C CYS A 326 18.56 14.98 4.19
N GLY A 327 17.76 13.91 4.14
CA GLY A 327 17.82 12.91 3.08
C GLY A 327 19.01 11.94 3.20
N PRO A 328 19.02 10.86 2.41
CA PRO A 328 20.07 9.86 2.48
C PRO A 328 21.42 10.41 1.98
N LEU A 329 22.48 10.21 2.77
CA LEU A 329 23.85 10.49 2.32
C LEU A 329 24.33 9.38 1.38
N GLU A 330 24.84 9.72 0.20
CA GLU A 330 25.52 8.73 -0.64
C GLU A 330 26.86 8.30 0.00
N LYS A 331 27.36 7.14 -0.42
CA LYS A 331 28.66 6.63 0.05
C LYS A 331 29.40 5.88 -1.04
N ASN A 332 30.73 5.98 -1.02
CA ASN A 332 31.59 5.20 -1.90
C ASN A 332 31.67 3.73 -1.44
N PHE A 333 32.15 2.87 -2.34
CA PHE A 333 32.34 1.44 -2.07
C PHE A 333 33.30 1.23 -0.87
N GLY A 334 32.99 0.26 -0.02
CA GLY A 334 33.78 -0.04 1.19
C GLY A 334 33.51 0.86 2.41
N VAL A 335 32.82 1.99 2.23
CA VAL A 335 32.41 2.86 3.35
C VAL A 335 31.18 2.28 4.05
N ILE A 336 31.13 2.36 5.37
CA ILE A 336 30.02 1.94 6.24
C ILE A 336 29.44 3.21 6.88
N LYS A 337 28.12 3.29 7.02
CA LYS A 337 27.43 4.40 7.68
C LYS A 337 26.88 3.94 9.02
N TYR A 338 27.06 4.74 10.06
CA TYR A 338 26.60 4.49 11.42
C TYR A 338 25.81 5.68 11.98
N PRO A 339 24.71 5.45 12.74
CA PRO A 339 24.09 4.16 13.01
C PRO A 339 23.39 3.59 11.77
N LEU A 340 23.41 2.26 11.65
CA LEU A 340 22.77 1.56 10.54
C LEU A 340 21.26 1.77 10.60
N GLY A 341 20.65 2.12 9.46
CA GLY A 341 19.20 2.31 9.37
C GLY A 341 18.67 3.59 10.02
N ASN A 342 19.52 4.62 10.22
CA ASN A 342 19.05 5.91 10.69
C ASN A 342 18.12 6.59 9.67
N ASN A 343 17.13 7.33 10.18
CA ASN A 343 16.10 8.03 9.42
C ASN A 343 16.56 9.42 8.94
N TYR A 344 17.83 9.79 9.17
CA TYR A 344 18.43 11.06 8.73
C TYR A 344 17.63 12.29 9.15
N LEU A 345 17.00 12.23 10.33
CA LEU A 345 16.21 13.33 10.87
C LEU A 345 17.11 14.45 11.38
N ASP A 346 16.55 15.63 11.53
CA ASP A 346 17.24 16.80 12.06
C ASP A 346 17.86 16.53 13.44
N GLY A 347 19.08 17.00 13.65
CA GLY A 347 19.88 16.72 14.83
C GLY A 347 20.64 15.37 14.80
N VAL A 348 20.45 14.54 13.77
CA VAL A 348 21.22 13.28 13.63
C VAL A 348 22.65 13.54 13.18
N THR A 349 23.58 12.80 13.79
CA THR A 349 24.96 12.63 13.29
C THR A 349 25.11 11.28 12.60
N VAL A 350 25.59 11.30 11.35
CA VAL A 350 25.99 10.09 10.62
C VAL A 350 27.50 10.02 10.60
N THR A 351 28.03 8.92 11.10
CA THR A 351 29.46 8.62 11.08
C THR A 351 29.77 7.64 9.96
N PHE A 352 30.72 7.98 9.10
CA PHE A 352 31.29 7.11 8.10
C PHE A 352 32.49 6.38 8.68
N THR A 353 32.56 5.08 8.45
CA THR A 353 33.70 4.24 8.82
C THR A 353 34.09 3.37 7.64
N CYS A 354 35.31 2.84 7.64
CA CYS A 354 35.73 1.86 6.63
C CYS A 354 35.75 0.46 7.22
N GLN A 355 35.68 -0.56 6.36
CA GLN A 355 36.01 -1.94 6.76
C GLN A 355 37.44 -2.01 7.32
N THR A 356 37.70 -3.02 8.16
CA THR A 356 39.04 -3.34 8.67
C THR A 356 40.04 -3.40 7.50
N GLU A 357 41.27 -2.92 7.70
CA GLU A 357 42.32 -2.77 6.66
C GLU A 357 42.21 -1.58 5.69
N TYR A 358 41.30 -0.63 5.95
CA TYR A 358 41.18 0.61 5.17
C TYR A 358 41.25 1.85 6.06
N PHE A 359 41.86 2.93 5.55
CA PHE A 359 41.77 4.27 6.14
C PHE A 359 40.65 5.06 5.47
N ILE A 360 39.92 5.81 6.29
CA ILE A 360 38.90 6.74 5.81
C ILE A 360 39.57 8.06 5.40
N HIS A 361 39.09 8.62 4.30
CA HIS A 361 39.41 9.97 3.86
C HIS A 361 38.12 10.76 3.65
N GLY A 362 38.20 12.09 3.82
CA GLY A 362 37.05 12.99 3.78
C GLY A 362 36.49 13.26 5.17
N ASN A 363 35.24 13.73 5.25
CA ASN A 363 34.61 14.01 6.53
C ASN A 363 33.98 12.74 7.11
N GLU A 364 34.49 12.31 8.26
CA GLU A 364 34.03 11.12 8.97
C GLU A 364 32.63 11.31 9.56
N GLN A 365 32.20 12.54 9.80
CA GLN A 365 30.89 12.84 10.37
C GLN A 365 30.14 13.88 9.54
N ARG A 366 28.83 13.68 9.43
CA ARG A 366 27.88 14.63 8.85
C ARG A 366 26.74 14.85 9.84
N HIS A 367 26.41 16.11 10.08
CA HIS A 367 25.31 16.48 10.96
C HIS A 367 24.13 16.99 10.14
N CYS A 368 22.93 16.52 10.44
CA CYS A 368 21.72 17.05 9.84
C CYS A 368 21.29 18.30 10.61
N ILE A 369 21.31 19.46 9.94
CA ILE A 369 20.97 20.75 10.54
C ILE A 369 19.91 21.42 9.67
N ASN A 370 18.72 21.58 10.23
CA ASN A 370 17.54 22.18 9.63
C ASN A 370 17.24 21.65 8.21
N GLY A 371 17.41 20.34 8.02
CA GLY A 371 17.12 19.66 6.74
C GLY A 371 18.24 19.74 5.70
N THR A 372 19.40 20.27 6.06
CA THR A 372 20.61 20.24 5.21
C THR A 372 21.75 19.55 5.95
N TRP A 373 22.51 18.72 5.24
CA TRP A 373 23.73 18.13 5.81
C TRP A 373 24.82 19.19 5.99
N SER A 374 25.57 19.09 7.09
CA SER A 374 26.76 19.92 7.33
C SER A 374 27.72 19.85 6.13
N PRO A 375 28.34 20.96 5.71
CA PRO A 375 29.26 20.97 4.57
C PRO A 375 30.49 20.08 4.82
N GLY A 376 31.16 19.67 3.74
CA GLY A 376 32.25 18.69 3.81
C GLY A 376 32.37 17.77 2.59
N TRP A 377 33.49 17.07 2.52
CA TRP A 377 33.89 16.16 1.45
C TRP A 377 33.30 14.75 1.62
N TRP A 378 33.08 14.06 0.50
CA TRP A 378 32.58 12.68 0.52
C TRP A 378 33.59 11.73 1.17
N ALA A 379 33.08 10.84 2.03
CA ALA A 379 33.88 9.81 2.64
C ALA A 379 34.23 8.71 1.63
N TRP A 380 35.48 8.24 1.64
CA TRP A 380 35.94 7.10 0.85
C TRP A 380 37.04 6.32 1.58
N CYS A 381 37.20 5.05 1.21
CA CYS A 381 38.12 4.13 1.87
C CYS A 381 39.33 3.84 0.98
N ARG A 382 40.54 4.05 1.50
CA ARG A 382 41.79 3.64 0.86
C ARG A 382 42.38 2.46 1.62
N ARG A 383 42.84 1.44 0.89
CA ARG A 383 43.51 0.30 1.51
C ARG A 383 44.77 0.78 2.24
N LYS A 384 45.02 0.24 3.43
CA LYS A 384 46.31 0.39 4.10
C LYS A 384 47.36 -0.31 3.24
N CYS A 385 48.02 0.41 2.33
CA CYS A 385 49.24 -0.10 1.74
C CYS A 385 50.24 -0.24 2.89
N LEU A 386 50.79 -1.44 3.09
CA LEU A 386 52.01 -1.61 3.87
C LEU A 386 53.06 -0.71 3.21
N GLU A 387 53.36 0.43 3.84
CA GLU A 387 54.61 1.12 3.58
C GLU A 387 55.71 0.10 3.90
N LYS A 388 56.39 -0.35 2.85
CA LYS A 388 57.55 -1.22 2.94
C LYS A 388 58.78 -0.38 3.21
#